data_AF-A0A1M2VN00-F1
#
_entry.id   AF-A0A1M2VN00-F1
#
_cell.length_a   1.000
_cell.length_b   1.000
_cell.length_c   1.000
_cell.angle_alpha   90.00
_cell.angle_beta   90.00
_cell.angle_gamma   90.00
#
_symmetry.space_group_name_H-M   'P 1'
#
loop_
_entity.id
_entity.type
_entity.pdbx_description
1 polymer ?
#
loop_
_entity_poly.entity_id
_entity_poly.type
_entity_poly.pdbx_seq_one_letter_code
_entity_poly.pdbx_strand_id
1 'polypeptide(L)'
;MAKGKTANPADAFHLEDEVQKLESAAEPSAADKARLAELKSELEKINKKKEEYVNEHPEQRKLVYKSRRTNEAREETKEDSTKPKTRNLFRKNGLPRHPERSVYYDPVYNPYGVPPPGMPYVERALLPNEVDSEAEPESGKYTSRINVCPSDPTV
;
A
#
# COMPACT_ATOMS: atom_id res chain seq x y z
N MET A 1 28.73 -6.64 -24.53
CA MET A 1 28.77 -5.17 -24.35
C MET A 1 27.88 -4.81 -23.17
N ALA A 2 28.46 -4.44 -22.04
CA ALA A 2 27.69 -4.03 -20.85
C ALA A 2 27.21 -2.59 -21.04
N LYS A 3 25.89 -2.38 -21.05
CA LYS A 3 25.31 -1.03 -21.09
C LYS A 3 25.66 -0.33 -19.77
N GLY A 4 26.41 0.77 -19.85
CA GLY A 4 26.72 1.63 -18.72
C GLY A 4 25.41 2.05 -18.05
N LYS A 5 25.30 1.76 -16.76
CA LYS A 5 24.16 2.17 -15.94
C LYS A 5 24.21 3.69 -15.85
N THR A 6 23.37 4.38 -16.62
CA THR A 6 23.24 5.83 -16.54
C THR A 6 22.76 6.16 -15.14
N ALA A 7 23.62 6.76 -14.32
CA ALA A 7 23.24 7.25 -13.00
C ALA A 7 22.08 8.24 -13.19
N ASN A 8 20.92 7.94 -12.63
CA ASN A 8 19.82 8.88 -12.62
C ASN A 8 20.28 10.11 -11.81
N PRO A 9 20.13 11.35 -12.31
CA PRO A 9 20.51 12.55 -11.56
C PRO A 9 19.70 12.72 -10.25
N ALA A 10 18.60 11.97 -10.10
CA ALA A 10 17.85 11.84 -8.86
C ALA A 10 18.67 11.15 -7.74
N ASP A 11 19.56 10.23 -8.09
CA ASP A 11 20.31 9.38 -7.16
C ASP A 11 21.69 9.98 -6.85
N ALA A 12 21.71 11.16 -6.22
CA ALA A 12 22.94 11.77 -5.70
C ALA A 12 23.60 10.96 -4.56
N PHE A 13 22.88 9.97 -4.01
CA PHE A 13 23.35 9.08 -2.96
C PHE A 13 24.63 8.33 -3.32
N HIS A 14 24.81 7.94 -4.58
CA HIS A 14 26.03 7.24 -4.99
C HIS A 14 27.27 8.13 -4.91
N LEU A 15 27.13 9.41 -5.25
CA LEU A 15 28.20 10.39 -5.16
C LEU A 15 28.50 10.73 -3.68
N GLU A 16 27.45 10.88 -2.86
CA GLU A 16 27.59 11.07 -1.40
C GLU A 16 28.29 9.87 -0.74
N ASP A 17 27.90 8.64 -1.08
CA ASP A 17 28.50 7.40 -0.58
C ASP A 17 29.98 7.29 -1.01
N GLU A 18 30.31 7.66 -2.24
CA GLU A 18 31.68 7.61 -2.74
C GLU A 18 32.56 8.68 -2.08
N VAL A 19 32.03 9.89 -1.90
CA VAL A 19 32.69 10.94 -1.09
C VAL A 19 32.91 10.44 0.33
N GLN A 20 31.90 9.88 0.98
CA GLN A 20 32.01 9.37 2.36
C GLN A 20 33.05 8.24 2.47
N LYS A 21 33.10 7.33 1.49
CA LYS A 21 34.11 6.26 1.43
C LYS A 21 35.52 6.83 1.28
N LEU A 22 35.72 7.75 0.35
CA LEU A 22 37.03 8.38 0.10
C LEU A 22 37.47 9.29 1.26
N GLU A 23 36.54 9.94 1.96
CA GLU A 23 36.80 10.73 3.17
C GLU A 23 37.10 9.84 4.39
N SER A 24 36.49 8.65 4.47
CA SER A 24 36.75 7.68 5.54
C SER A 24 38.08 6.92 5.39
N ALA A 25 38.73 7.02 4.23
CA ALA A 25 40.04 6.43 4.00
C ALA A 25 41.12 7.24 4.73
N ALA A 26 41.86 6.59 5.64
CA ALA A 26 42.85 7.24 6.50
C ALA A 26 44.07 7.83 5.73
N GLU A 27 44.38 7.31 4.55
CA GLU A 27 45.50 7.73 3.70
C GLU A 27 45.01 7.86 2.24
N PRO A 28 44.38 8.99 1.85
CA PRO A 28 43.91 9.18 0.47
C PRO A 28 45.10 9.47 -0.46
N SER A 29 45.20 8.70 -1.54
CA SER A 29 46.22 8.94 -2.57
C SER A 29 46.01 10.29 -3.26
N ALA A 30 47.03 10.82 -3.95
CA ALA A 30 46.91 12.06 -4.71
C ALA A 30 45.77 12.00 -5.76
N ALA A 31 45.53 10.82 -6.33
CA ALA A 31 44.42 10.58 -7.26
C ALA A 31 43.06 10.62 -6.54
N ASP A 32 42.97 10.09 -5.32
CA ASP A 32 41.73 10.11 -4.53
C ASP A 32 41.35 11.53 -4.10
N LYS A 33 42.33 12.39 -3.80
CA LYS A 33 42.11 13.80 -3.51
C LYS A 33 41.56 14.57 -4.71
N ALA A 34 42.07 14.29 -5.92
CA ALA A 34 41.56 14.87 -7.15
C ALA A 34 40.10 14.43 -7.40
N ARG A 35 39.82 13.12 -7.27
CA ARG A 35 38.46 12.57 -7.39
C ARG A 35 37.51 13.13 -6.34
N LEU A 36 37.96 13.31 -5.10
CA LEU A 36 37.17 13.96 -4.04
C LEU A 36 36.77 15.38 -4.41
N ALA A 37 37.68 16.17 -5.00
CA ALA A 37 37.38 17.53 -5.44
C ALA A 37 36.36 17.53 -6.60
N GLU A 38 36.52 16.61 -7.56
CA GLU A 38 35.59 16.44 -8.68
C GLU A 38 34.19 16.06 -8.18
N LEU A 39 34.07 15.01 -7.35
CA LEU A 39 32.80 14.52 -6.79
C LEU A 39 32.09 15.60 -5.95
N LYS A 40 32.82 16.38 -5.14
CA LYS A 40 32.26 17.52 -4.40
C LYS A 40 31.72 18.59 -5.35
N SER A 41 32.46 18.94 -6.40
CA SER A 41 32.02 19.92 -7.39
C SER A 41 30.78 19.46 -8.16
N GLU A 42 30.64 18.16 -8.41
CA GLU A 42 29.47 17.58 -9.06
C GLU A 42 28.24 17.58 -8.15
N LEU A 43 28.41 17.25 -6.87
CA LEU A 43 27.34 17.36 -5.88
C LEU A 43 26.80 18.80 -5.75
N GLU A 44 27.69 19.79 -5.71
CA GLU A 44 27.29 21.19 -5.69
C GLU A 44 26.47 21.59 -6.93
N LYS A 45 26.89 21.14 -8.13
CA LYS A 45 26.14 21.40 -9.37
C LYS A 45 24.76 20.75 -9.36
N ILE A 46 24.64 19.53 -8.85
CA ILE A 46 23.37 18.82 -8.73
C ILE A 46 22.45 19.53 -7.75
N ASN A 47 22.96 19.94 -6.58
CA ASN A 47 22.16 20.62 -5.57
C ASN A 47 21.64 21.97 -6.07
N LYS A 48 22.47 22.76 -6.77
CA LYS A 48 22.03 24.01 -7.40
C LYS A 48 20.86 23.80 -8.37
N LYS A 49 20.95 22.82 -9.27
CA LYS A 49 19.86 22.48 -10.20
C LYS A 49 18.59 22.03 -9.49
N LYS A 50 18.72 21.28 -8.39
CA LYS A 50 17.59 20.85 -7.56
C LYS A 50 16.90 22.04 -6.90
N GLU A 51 17.67 22.99 -6.38
CA GLU A 51 17.15 24.22 -5.76
C GLU A 51 16.46 25.13 -6.78
N GLU A 52 17.09 25.36 -7.94
CA GLU A 52 16.49 26.12 -9.06
C GLU A 52 15.14 25.53 -9.47
N TYR A 53 15.07 24.21 -9.68
CA TYR A 53 13.84 23.52 -10.04
C TYR A 53 12.76 23.62 -8.95
N VAL A 54 13.13 23.56 -7.67
CA VAL A 54 12.17 23.67 -6.56
C VAL A 54 11.69 25.11 -6.39
N ASN A 55 12.51 26.10 -6.70
CA ASN A 55 12.11 27.51 -6.72
C ASN A 55 11.10 27.79 -7.85
N GLU A 56 11.30 27.19 -9.02
CA GLU A 56 10.36 27.29 -10.15
C GLU A 56 9.08 26.46 -9.93
N HIS A 57 9.19 25.32 -9.24
CA HIS A 57 8.10 24.37 -9.02
C HIS A 57 8.00 23.94 -7.55
N PRO A 58 7.45 24.80 -6.67
CA PRO A 58 7.31 24.48 -5.25
C PRO A 58 6.41 23.25 -5.02
N GLU A 59 5.42 23.02 -5.89
CA GLU A 59 4.54 21.84 -5.83
C GLU A 59 5.30 20.52 -6.03
N GLN A 60 6.37 20.54 -6.82
CA GLN A 60 7.16 19.36 -7.19
C GLN A 60 8.33 19.11 -6.23
N ARG A 61 8.47 19.90 -5.16
CA ARG A 61 9.51 19.73 -4.14
C ARG A 61 9.61 18.31 -3.60
N LYS A 62 8.48 17.62 -3.46
CA LYS A 62 8.41 16.22 -2.97
C LYS A 62 9.04 15.21 -3.95
N LEU A 63 9.10 15.53 -5.24
CA LEU A 63 9.72 14.68 -6.26
C LEU A 63 11.25 14.80 -6.24
N VAL A 64 11.76 15.99 -5.96
CA VAL A 64 13.21 16.27 -5.90
C VAL A 64 13.81 15.89 -4.55
N TYR A 65 13.18 16.33 -3.46
CA TYR A 65 13.57 15.99 -2.10
C TYR A 65 12.61 14.94 -1.56
N LYS A 66 13.00 13.67 -1.73
CA LYS A 66 12.30 12.56 -1.09
C LYS A 66 12.39 12.76 0.43
N SER A 67 11.25 12.93 1.08
CA SER A 67 11.19 12.93 2.54
C SER A 67 11.83 11.63 3.06
N ARG A 68 12.94 11.76 3.78
CA ARG A 68 13.52 10.63 4.51
C ARG A 68 12.49 10.25 5.56
N ARG A 69 11.85 9.09 5.39
CA ARG A 69 11.03 8.50 6.45
C ARG A 69 11.97 8.14 7.59
N THR A 70 12.00 8.96 8.63
CA THR A 70 12.51 8.52 9.93
C THR A 70 11.65 7.33 10.36
N ASN A 71 12.25 6.30 10.97
CA ASN A 71 11.52 5.10 11.38
C ASN A 71 10.34 5.40 12.33
N GLU A 72 10.37 6.55 13.01
CA GLU A 72 9.31 7.05 13.90
C GLU A 72 8.04 7.46 13.13
N ALA A 73 8.15 7.99 11.91
CA ALA A 73 7.00 8.35 11.08
C ALA A 73 6.27 7.13 10.47
N ARG A 74 6.80 5.90 10.67
CA ARG A 74 6.17 4.65 10.23
C ARG A 74 4.99 4.23 11.12
N GLU A 75 4.90 4.77 12.33
CA GLU A 75 3.80 4.46 13.26
C GLU A 75 2.61 5.40 13.08
N GLU A 76 2.83 6.70 12.89
CA GLU A 76 1.73 7.67 12.70
C GLU A 76 1.08 7.60 11.29
N THR A 77 1.83 7.19 10.26
CA THR A 77 1.28 7.02 8.89
C THR A 77 0.66 5.64 8.62
N LYS A 78 0.38 4.84 9.66
CA LYS A 78 -0.43 3.62 9.52
C LYS A 78 -1.93 3.87 9.62
N GLU A 79 -2.36 4.99 10.21
CA GLU A 79 -3.78 5.32 10.33
C GLU A 79 -4.40 5.74 8.99
N ASP A 80 -3.60 6.30 8.08
CA ASP A 80 -3.99 6.61 6.68
C ASP A 80 -3.52 5.56 5.67
N SER A 81 -3.30 4.32 6.10
CA SER A 81 -3.19 3.23 5.14
C SER A 81 -4.56 2.97 4.53
N THR A 82 -4.79 3.60 3.38
CA THR A 82 -5.73 3.27 2.29
C THR A 82 -5.57 1.84 1.80
N LYS A 83 -5.48 0.87 2.71
CA LYS A 83 -5.77 -0.52 2.39
C LYS A 83 -7.26 -0.53 2.06
N PRO A 84 -7.69 -1.05 0.90
CA PRO A 84 -9.10 -1.35 0.73
C PRO A 84 -9.42 -2.33 1.86
N LYS A 85 -10.17 -1.86 2.86
CA LYS A 85 -10.82 -2.71 3.84
C LYS A 85 -11.56 -3.70 2.96
N THR A 86 -11.09 -4.95 2.90
CA THR A 86 -11.77 -6.00 2.16
C THR A 86 -13.05 -6.23 2.94
N ARG A 87 -14.05 -5.38 2.66
CA ARG A 87 -15.35 -5.44 3.29
C ARG A 87 -15.86 -6.85 3.01
N ASN A 88 -16.43 -7.48 4.01
CA ASN A 88 -16.99 -8.83 3.93
C ASN A 88 -18.30 -8.83 3.10
N LEU A 89 -18.23 -8.30 1.88
CA LEU A 89 -19.35 -8.11 0.95
C LEU A 89 -19.72 -9.43 0.27
N PHE A 90 -18.73 -10.28 0.03
CA PHE A 90 -18.90 -11.57 -0.63
C PHE A 90 -18.71 -12.72 0.34
N ARG A 91 -19.53 -13.75 0.19
CA ARG A 91 -19.33 -15.04 0.82
C ARG A 91 -18.17 -15.78 0.13
N LYS A 92 -17.69 -16.87 0.73
CA LYS A 92 -16.61 -17.71 0.17
C LYS A 92 -16.92 -18.30 -1.21
N ASN A 93 -18.20 -18.40 -1.56
CA ASN A 93 -18.66 -18.84 -2.87
C ASN A 93 -18.65 -17.71 -3.93
N GLY A 94 -18.15 -16.52 -3.60
CA GLY A 94 -18.08 -15.38 -4.51
C GLY A 94 -19.40 -14.64 -4.73
N LEU A 95 -20.49 -15.04 -4.05
CA LEU A 95 -21.79 -14.37 -4.15
C LEU A 95 -21.91 -13.25 -3.10
N PRO A 96 -22.60 -12.14 -3.43
CA PRO A 96 -22.94 -11.10 -2.45
C PRO A 96 -23.64 -11.70 -1.21
N ARG A 97 -23.24 -11.26 -0.02
CA ARG A 97 -23.76 -11.79 1.25
C ARG A 97 -25.22 -11.43 1.47
N HIS A 98 -25.59 -10.22 1.08
CA HIS A 98 -26.94 -9.68 1.07
C HIS A 98 -27.30 -9.26 -0.36
N PRO A 99 -27.86 -10.18 -1.18
CA PRO A 99 -28.28 -9.89 -2.54
C PRO A 99 -29.15 -8.64 -2.62
N GLU A 100 -30.11 -8.50 -1.71
CA GLU A 100 -31.02 -7.37 -1.61
C GLU A 100 -30.30 -6.01 -1.52
N ARG A 101 -29.09 -5.95 -0.94
CA ARG A 101 -28.34 -4.70 -0.85
C ARG A 101 -27.67 -4.31 -2.17
N SER A 102 -27.50 -5.23 -3.11
CA SER A 102 -26.92 -4.91 -4.40
C SER A 102 -27.82 -3.96 -5.20
N VAL A 103 -27.21 -3.00 -5.90
CA VAL A 103 -27.92 -2.19 -6.92
C VAL A 103 -28.43 -3.07 -8.06
N TYR A 104 -27.81 -4.22 -8.28
CA TYR A 104 -28.11 -5.13 -9.37
C TYR A 104 -29.17 -6.19 -9.02
N TYR A 105 -29.69 -6.19 -7.79
CA TYR A 105 -30.64 -7.20 -7.34
C TYR A 105 -32.02 -7.04 -7.98
N ASP A 106 -32.49 -8.12 -8.58
CA ASP A 106 -33.84 -8.29 -9.09
C ASP A 106 -34.31 -9.71 -8.71
N PRO A 107 -35.45 -9.86 -8.00
CA PRO A 107 -35.90 -11.17 -7.52
C PRO A 107 -36.17 -12.19 -8.64
N VAL A 108 -36.42 -11.75 -9.87
CA VAL A 108 -36.73 -12.62 -11.01
C VAL A 108 -35.50 -12.79 -11.90
N TYR A 109 -34.84 -11.68 -12.26
CA TYR A 109 -33.77 -11.70 -13.26
C TYR A 109 -32.35 -11.80 -12.69
N ASN A 110 -32.14 -11.41 -11.43
CA ASN A 110 -30.84 -11.46 -10.76
C ASN A 110 -30.98 -11.66 -9.23
N PRO A 111 -31.40 -12.86 -8.79
CA PRO A 111 -31.72 -13.12 -7.38
C PRO A 111 -30.51 -13.10 -6.45
N TYR A 112 -29.30 -13.09 -7.01
CA TYR A 112 -28.06 -13.04 -6.23
C TYR A 112 -27.46 -11.64 -6.17
N GLY A 113 -28.02 -10.66 -6.91
CA GLY A 113 -27.50 -9.30 -6.96
C GLY A 113 -26.07 -9.22 -7.51
N VAL A 114 -25.68 -10.16 -8.36
CA VAL A 114 -24.33 -10.22 -8.94
C VAL A 114 -24.22 -9.09 -9.98
N PRO A 115 -23.13 -8.30 -9.99
CA PRO A 115 -22.98 -7.26 -10.99
C PRO A 115 -22.86 -7.88 -12.38
N PRO A 116 -23.42 -7.25 -13.42
CA PRO A 116 -23.19 -7.68 -14.79
C PRO A 116 -21.69 -7.62 -15.14
N PRO A 117 -21.23 -8.41 -16.12
CA PRO A 117 -19.81 -8.44 -16.50
C PRO A 117 -19.33 -7.05 -16.94
N GLY A 118 -18.18 -6.63 -16.42
CA GLY A 118 -17.59 -5.32 -16.69
C GLY A 118 -18.06 -4.18 -15.77
N MET A 119 -19.08 -4.41 -14.93
CA MET A 119 -19.49 -3.46 -13.88
C MET A 119 -18.96 -3.89 -12.50
N PRO A 120 -18.52 -2.95 -11.66
CA PRO A 120 -18.15 -3.27 -10.28
C PRO A 120 -19.39 -3.54 -9.43
N TYR A 121 -19.23 -4.30 -8.34
CA TYR A 121 -20.29 -4.46 -7.33
C TYR A 121 -20.51 -3.15 -6.56
N VAL A 122 -21.78 -2.77 -6.38
CA VAL A 122 -22.19 -1.55 -5.68
C VAL A 122 -23.41 -1.86 -4.81
N GLU A 123 -23.39 -1.39 -3.57
CA GLU A 123 -24.51 -1.54 -2.62
C GLU A 123 -25.39 -0.29 -2.59
N ARG A 124 -26.68 -0.49 -2.35
CA ARG A 124 -27.66 0.56 -2.06
C ARG A 124 -27.44 1.11 -0.65
N ALA A 125 -27.90 2.33 -0.42
CA ALA A 125 -27.90 2.93 0.92
C ALA A 125 -28.74 2.06 1.88
N LEU A 126 -28.28 1.91 3.13
CA LEU A 126 -28.99 1.10 4.12
C LEU A 126 -30.36 1.71 4.42
N LEU A 127 -31.40 0.89 4.35
CA LEU A 127 -32.67 1.25 4.95
C LEU A 127 -32.58 1.14 6.48
N PRO A 128 -33.39 1.91 7.25
CA PRO A 128 -33.29 1.95 8.72
C PRO A 128 -33.49 0.60 9.44
N ASN A 129 -34.06 -0.39 8.76
CA ASN A 129 -34.34 -1.74 9.24
C ASN A 129 -33.36 -2.81 8.71
N GLU A 130 -32.39 -2.42 7.88
CA GLU A 130 -31.44 -3.35 7.26
C GLU A 130 -30.11 -3.39 8.03
N VAL A 131 -29.54 -4.59 8.14
CA VAL A 131 -28.28 -4.83 8.86
C VAL A 131 -27.09 -4.59 7.94
N ASP A 132 -26.05 -3.94 8.47
CA ASP A 132 -24.81 -3.73 7.72
C ASP A 132 -23.98 -5.02 7.61
N SER A 133 -23.57 -5.35 6.39
CA SER A 133 -22.75 -6.50 6.02
C SER A 133 -21.33 -6.42 6.60
N GLU A 134 -20.86 -5.23 7.00
CA GLU A 134 -19.59 -5.04 7.71
C GLU A 134 -19.66 -5.47 9.19
N ALA A 135 -20.84 -5.40 9.82
CA ALA A 135 -21.03 -5.64 11.25
C ALA A 135 -21.29 -7.11 11.62
N GLU A 136 -21.69 -7.94 10.65
CA GLU A 136 -22.06 -9.34 10.89
C GLU A 136 -20.84 -10.27 10.92
N PRO A 137 -20.55 -10.99 12.02
CA PRO A 137 -19.47 -11.97 12.06
C PRO A 137 -19.76 -13.15 11.11
N GLU A 138 -18.72 -13.80 10.61
CA GLU A 138 -18.83 -14.94 9.70
C GLU A 138 -19.45 -16.15 10.44
N SER A 139 -20.76 -16.35 10.30
CA SER A 139 -21.48 -17.47 10.92
C SER A 139 -21.21 -18.78 10.18
N GLY A 140 -20.13 -19.46 10.56
CA GLY A 140 -19.65 -20.63 9.83
C GLY A 140 -19.02 -21.73 10.67
N LYS A 141 -19.60 -22.10 11.83
CA LYS A 141 -19.37 -23.41 12.49
C LYS A 141 -20.61 -23.86 13.27
N TYR A 142 -21.62 -24.43 12.60
CA TYR A 142 -22.64 -25.24 13.27
C TYR A 142 -22.08 -26.66 13.40
N THR A 143 -21.41 -26.96 14.51
CA THR A 143 -21.12 -28.35 14.84
C THR A 143 -22.44 -28.98 15.27
N SER A 144 -23.04 -29.78 14.39
CA SER A 144 -24.13 -30.67 14.75
C SER A 144 -23.58 -31.69 15.76
N ARG A 145 -23.59 -31.32 17.05
CA ARG A 145 -23.45 -32.28 18.13
C ARG A 145 -24.72 -33.12 18.12
N ILE A 146 -24.59 -34.31 17.56
CA ILE A 146 -25.55 -35.40 17.67
C ILE A 146 -25.77 -35.61 19.17
N ASN A 147 -26.94 -35.21 19.69
CA ASN A 147 -27.37 -35.61 21.02
C ASN A 147 -27.70 -37.10 20.95
N VAL A 148 -26.74 -37.93 21.33
CA VAL A 148 -26.98 -39.34 21.64
C VAL A 148 -27.86 -39.37 22.88
N CYS A 149 -29.09 -39.85 22.74
CA CYS A 149 -30.02 -40.13 23.83
C CYS A 149 -29.33 -41.02 24.87
N PRO A 150 -29.28 -40.66 26.16
CA PRO A 150 -28.99 -41.63 27.20
C PRO A 150 -30.23 -42.50 27.39
N SER A 151 -30.07 -43.78 27.07
CA SER A 151 -30.98 -44.88 27.38
C SER A 151 -31.30 -44.94 28.87
N ASP A 152 -32.58 -45.09 29.18
CA ASP A 152 -33.16 -45.25 30.52
C ASP A 152 -32.47 -46.37 31.33
N PRO A 153 -32.18 -46.15 32.62
CA PRO A 153 -32.04 -47.24 33.57
C PRO A 153 -33.37 -47.48 34.29
N THR A 154 -33.96 -48.63 33.97
CA THR A 154 -34.94 -49.38 34.75
C THR A 154 -34.67 -49.37 36.26
N VAL A 155 -35.71 -49.07 37.07
CA VAL A 155 -36.08 -49.79 38.31
C VAL A 155 -37.61 -49.71 38.46
#